data_AF-A0A7X9J0L0-F1
#
_entry.id   AF-A0A7X9J0L0-F1
#
_cell.length_a   1.000
_cell.length_b   1.000
_cell.length_c   1.000
_cell.angle_alpha   90.00
_cell.angle_beta   90.00
_cell.angle_gamma   90.00
#
_symmetry.space_group_name_H-M   'P 1'
#
loop_
_entity.id
_entity.type
_entity.pdbx_description
1 polymer ?
#
loop_
_entity_poly.entity_id
_entity_poly.type
_entity_poly.pdbx_seq_one_letter_code
_entity_poly.pdbx_strand_id
1 'polypeptide(L)'
;MRPRCLLVLVLAAAAAATACSNPTDDTDATPDVRADDGGGADADADADADADADADADADADADADADADAPVEAEVEADTSDARDDAGDEGTATCAPGCDWRSIGNGWCDDACNVAACSFDGGDCETECAPGCEPDWVGDGWCDDVCNVDACAYDGGDCVPCATDCDASMVGDGVCQKACNVPACSYDDFDCPAPGCSPGCTEDLIGNGACDAPCQTLDCYWDGGECPPADCAPGCTPDIWGDGTCDDPCNNPDCRWDYGDCPEPECAPGCPASWLGDGWCDDVCNVDVCAFDGGDCEPCAPGCTPDIWGDGTCDDPCNNPDCRWDDWDCPEPECAPGCPASYVGDGWCDAECNVAACSFDGGDC
;
A
#
# COMPACT_ATOMS: atom_id res chain seq x y z
N MET A 1 41.62 46.67 -25.38
CA MET A 1 43.06 46.81 -25.02
C MET A 1 43.31 45.94 -23.80
N ARG A 2 44.19 44.93 -23.89
CA ARG A 2 44.49 44.01 -22.79
C ARG A 2 45.46 44.66 -21.79
N PRO A 3 45.31 44.45 -20.46
CA PRO A 3 46.43 44.34 -19.55
C PRO A 3 46.66 42.86 -19.20
N ARG A 4 47.93 42.50 -19.24
CA ARG A 4 48.47 41.14 -19.11
C ARG A 4 48.56 40.75 -17.63
N CYS A 5 48.03 39.60 -17.24
CA CYS A 5 48.48 38.91 -16.03
C CYS A 5 49.88 38.35 -16.30
N LEU A 6 50.89 38.91 -15.61
CA LEU A 6 52.26 38.43 -15.68
C LEU A 6 52.40 37.26 -14.68
N LEU A 7 52.60 36.06 -15.21
CA LEU A 7 53.01 34.88 -14.45
C LEU A 7 54.47 35.10 -14.01
N VAL A 8 54.73 35.18 -12.69
CA VAL A 8 56.08 35.03 -12.14
C VAL A 8 56.13 33.73 -11.36
N LEU A 9 56.97 32.84 -11.84
CA LEU A 9 57.20 31.48 -11.38
C LEU A 9 58.53 31.51 -10.61
N VAL A 10 58.50 31.45 -9.26
CA VAL A 10 59.71 31.12 -8.47
C VAL A 10 59.31 30.33 -7.22
N LEU A 11 59.95 29.16 -7.09
CA LEU A 11 59.98 28.27 -5.94
C LEU A 11 60.53 28.97 -4.68
N ALA A 12 60.00 28.65 -3.50
CA ALA A 12 60.76 28.13 -2.35
C ALA A 12 59.97 28.27 -1.04
N ALA A 13 60.05 27.20 -0.24
CA ALA A 13 59.52 27.08 1.11
C ALA A 13 60.18 28.04 2.13
N ALA A 14 59.40 28.48 3.13
CA ALA A 14 59.68 28.32 4.57
C ALA A 14 58.99 29.39 5.44
N ALA A 15 58.17 28.91 6.39
CA ALA A 15 57.91 29.36 7.75
C ALA A 15 58.15 30.83 8.18
N ALA A 16 57.13 31.43 8.79
CA ALA A 16 57.06 31.74 10.23
C ALA A 16 56.22 33.00 10.52
N ALA A 17 55.33 32.86 11.50
CA ALA A 17 54.44 33.86 12.07
C ALA A 17 55.17 35.10 12.61
N THR A 18 54.50 36.25 12.68
CA THR A 18 54.58 37.11 13.88
C THR A 18 53.33 37.99 14.00
N ALA A 19 52.81 38.02 15.22
CA ALA A 19 51.64 38.72 15.70
C ALA A 19 51.95 40.16 16.20
N CYS A 20 50.89 40.75 16.78
CA CYS A 20 50.84 41.80 17.80
C CYS A 20 50.70 43.25 17.29
N SER A 21 50.00 44.20 17.94
CA SER A 21 48.92 44.26 18.94
C SER A 21 48.73 45.76 19.27
N ASN A 22 47.48 46.26 19.28
CA ASN A 22 46.86 47.26 20.22
C ASN A 22 47.45 48.70 20.40
N PRO A 23 46.81 49.64 21.14
CA PRO A 23 45.38 49.82 21.54
C PRO A 23 44.85 51.31 21.59
N THR A 24 43.61 51.43 22.08
CA THR A 24 42.95 52.50 22.91
C THR A 24 42.33 53.77 22.32
N ASP A 25 41.02 53.88 22.55
CA ASP A 25 40.27 54.87 23.37
C ASP A 25 39.38 55.95 22.74
N ASP A 26 38.08 55.76 23.03
CA ASP A 26 37.11 56.66 23.68
C ASP A 26 36.41 57.85 22.98
N THR A 27 35.08 57.84 23.20
CA THR A 27 34.09 58.94 23.32
C THR A 27 33.34 59.49 22.09
N ASP A 28 32.07 59.06 21.99
CA ASP A 28 30.81 59.83 22.15
C ASP A 28 30.43 61.00 21.19
N ALA A 29 29.11 61.12 21.00
CA ALA A 29 28.30 62.21 20.44
C ALA A 29 27.83 62.15 18.97
N THR A 30 26.57 61.73 18.78
CA THR A 30 25.60 62.25 17.79
C THR A 30 25.20 63.71 18.13
N PRO A 31 24.54 64.57 17.29
CA PRO A 31 23.58 64.19 16.23
C PRO A 31 23.45 65.12 14.99
N ASP A 32 22.61 64.66 14.04
CA ASP A 32 21.69 65.39 13.15
C ASP A 32 22.22 66.44 12.14
N VAL A 33 22.21 66.10 10.84
CA VAL A 33 21.73 67.02 9.80
C VAL A 33 21.08 66.28 8.63
N ARG A 34 19.79 66.56 8.46
CA ARG A 34 18.96 66.43 7.24
C ARG A 34 19.68 66.88 5.95
N ALA A 35 19.40 66.20 4.84
CA ALA A 35 18.43 66.65 3.82
C ALA A 35 18.77 66.08 2.42
N ASP A 36 17.73 65.53 1.78
CA ASP A 36 17.41 65.47 0.34
C ASP A 36 18.47 64.96 -0.65
N ASP A 37 18.16 64.15 -1.66
CA ASP A 37 17.02 64.24 -2.57
C ASP A 37 16.97 62.98 -3.46
N GLY A 38 15.80 62.63 -3.98
CA GLY A 38 15.72 61.96 -5.29
C GLY A 38 14.95 60.64 -5.41
N GLY A 39 13.63 60.77 -5.58
CA GLY A 39 12.93 60.11 -6.69
C GLY A 39 12.09 58.88 -6.37
N GLY A 40 10.80 59.11 -6.13
CA GLY A 40 9.76 58.09 -6.21
C GLY A 40 9.38 57.75 -7.65
N ALA A 41 8.92 56.51 -7.82
CA ALA A 41 8.03 56.10 -8.91
C ALA A 41 7.14 54.98 -8.38
N ASP A 42 5.95 55.38 -7.99
CA ASP A 42 4.72 54.61 -7.84
C ASP A 42 4.29 54.07 -9.20
N ALA A 43 4.06 52.75 -9.27
CA ALA A 43 3.23 52.14 -10.30
C ALA A 43 2.63 50.85 -9.72
N ASP A 44 1.40 50.95 -9.26
CA ASP A 44 0.47 49.83 -9.24
C ASP A 44 0.35 49.29 -10.67
N ALA A 45 0.63 48.00 -10.86
CA ALA A 45 0.27 47.30 -12.09
C ALA A 45 -0.08 45.87 -11.71
N ASP A 46 -1.38 45.61 -11.81
CA ASP A 46 -2.01 44.30 -11.87
C ASP A 46 -1.21 43.40 -12.84
N ALA A 47 -0.86 42.19 -12.38
CA ALA A 47 -0.36 41.14 -13.23
C ALA A 47 -1.25 39.92 -13.01
N ASP A 48 -2.05 39.70 -14.04
CA ASP A 48 -3.09 38.70 -14.18
C ASP A 48 -2.54 37.28 -13.98
N ALA A 49 -3.24 36.51 -13.14
CA ALA A 49 -3.09 35.07 -13.09
C ALA A 49 -3.89 34.49 -14.25
N ASP A 50 -3.22 34.35 -15.40
CA ASP A 50 -3.71 33.56 -16.53
C ASP A 50 -3.64 32.07 -16.14
N ALA A 51 -4.73 31.59 -15.54
CA ALA A 51 -5.03 30.17 -15.47
C ALA A 51 -5.67 29.76 -16.80
N ASP A 52 -4.82 29.36 -17.75
CA ASP A 52 -5.25 28.70 -18.98
C ASP A 52 -5.73 27.28 -18.63
N ALA A 53 -7.00 27.18 -18.27
CA ALA A 53 -7.77 25.94 -18.26
C ALA A 53 -8.82 26.02 -19.38
N ASP A 54 -8.37 25.75 -20.59
CA ASP A 54 -9.18 25.44 -21.77
C ASP A 54 -8.72 24.04 -22.23
N ALA A 55 -9.53 23.05 -22.61
CA ALA A 55 -10.96 22.86 -22.78
C ALA A 55 -11.10 21.32 -23.04
N ASP A 56 -12.24 20.63 -23.12
CA ASP A 56 -13.57 20.97 -23.59
C ASP A 56 -14.59 20.04 -22.93
N ALA A 57 -15.76 20.60 -22.69
CA ALA A 57 -16.98 19.86 -22.44
C ALA A 57 -17.53 19.30 -23.75
N ASP A 58 -17.92 18.04 -23.75
CA ASP A 58 -19.09 17.61 -24.53
C ASP A 58 -20.14 17.11 -23.55
N ALA A 59 -21.13 17.97 -23.37
CA ALA A 59 -22.41 17.63 -22.79
C ALA A 59 -23.24 16.94 -23.86
N ASP A 60 -23.78 15.77 -23.53
CA ASP A 60 -25.11 15.41 -24.00
C ASP A 60 -25.94 15.03 -22.76
N ALA A 61 -26.80 15.97 -22.41
CA ALA A 61 -27.93 15.76 -21.53
C ALA A 61 -28.99 14.98 -22.31
N ASP A 62 -29.56 13.95 -21.70
CA ASP A 62 -30.98 13.67 -21.86
C ASP A 62 -31.59 13.44 -20.48
N ALA A 63 -32.54 14.32 -20.19
CA ALA A 63 -33.26 14.46 -18.95
C ALA A 63 -34.55 13.64 -18.96
N ASP A 64 -34.93 13.25 -17.76
CA ASP A 64 -36.30 13.08 -17.24
C ASP A 64 -37.20 11.97 -17.80
N ALA A 65 -37.63 11.06 -16.92
CA ALA A 65 -39.00 11.12 -16.40
C ALA A 65 -39.23 10.12 -15.25
N ASP A 66 -39.17 10.61 -14.02
CA ASP A 66 -39.94 10.05 -12.93
C ASP A 66 -41.43 10.29 -13.20
N ALA A 67 -42.22 9.21 -13.21
CA ALA A 67 -43.67 9.28 -13.27
C ALA A 67 -44.26 8.51 -12.08
N ASP A 68 -44.28 9.17 -10.92
CA ASP A 68 -45.23 8.87 -9.86
C ASP A 68 -46.64 9.29 -10.32
N ALA A 69 -47.55 8.32 -10.42
CA ALA A 69 -48.97 8.57 -10.55
C ALA A 69 -49.75 7.67 -9.58
N ASP A 70 -50.11 8.26 -8.44
CA ASP A 70 -51.09 7.71 -7.51
C ASP A 70 -52.54 7.90 -8.01
N ALA A 71 -53.33 6.84 -7.77
CA ALA A 71 -54.79 6.77 -7.52
C ALA A 71 -55.78 6.72 -8.71
N PRO A 72 -57.05 6.31 -8.47
CA PRO A 72 -57.58 5.15 -7.72
C PRO A 72 -58.63 4.37 -8.55
N VAL A 73 -59.06 3.15 -8.15
CA VAL A 73 -60.48 2.73 -8.05
C VAL A 73 -60.62 1.25 -7.70
N GLU A 74 -61.59 0.99 -6.83
CA GLU A 74 -62.04 -0.34 -6.41
C GLU A 74 -62.89 -1.01 -7.50
N ALA A 75 -62.70 -2.31 -7.70
CA ALA A 75 -63.74 -3.23 -8.17
C ALA A 75 -63.31 -4.68 -7.91
N GLU A 76 -63.76 -5.15 -6.76
CA GLU A 76 -63.90 -6.54 -6.33
C GLU A 76 -64.67 -7.39 -7.37
N VAL A 77 -64.13 -8.55 -7.73
CA VAL A 77 -64.91 -9.73 -8.14
C VAL A 77 -64.26 -10.99 -7.56
N GLU A 78 -64.80 -11.41 -6.42
CA GLU A 78 -64.69 -12.77 -5.91
C GLU A 78 -65.44 -13.72 -6.87
N ALA A 79 -64.77 -14.79 -7.31
CA ALA A 79 -65.43 -16.00 -7.77
C ALA A 79 -64.83 -17.18 -7.01
N ASP A 80 -65.55 -17.52 -5.95
CA ASP A 80 -65.44 -18.66 -5.06
C ASP A 80 -65.62 -20.01 -5.80
N THR A 81 -65.18 -21.06 -5.10
CA THR A 81 -65.54 -22.48 -5.20
C THR A 81 -64.80 -23.33 -6.23
N SER A 82 -64.41 -24.56 -5.97
CA SER A 82 -64.16 -25.39 -4.78
C SER A 82 -63.84 -26.78 -5.35
N ASP A 83 -62.92 -27.50 -4.71
CA ASP A 83 -62.70 -28.95 -4.81
C ASP A 83 -63.63 -29.77 -5.74
N ALA A 84 -63.05 -30.43 -6.74
CA ALA A 84 -63.51 -31.73 -7.20
C ALA A 84 -62.36 -32.52 -7.84
N ARG A 85 -61.77 -33.42 -7.04
CA ARG A 85 -61.23 -34.68 -7.53
C ARG A 85 -62.39 -35.48 -8.13
N ASP A 86 -62.24 -35.93 -9.38
CA ASP A 86 -62.36 -37.33 -9.81
C ASP A 86 -62.61 -37.44 -11.33
N ASP A 87 -62.03 -38.51 -11.88
CA ASP A 87 -62.33 -39.16 -13.18
C ASP A 87 -61.42 -38.87 -14.39
N ALA A 88 -60.30 -39.62 -14.39
CA ALA A 88 -59.85 -40.54 -15.45
C ALA A 88 -59.88 -40.11 -16.92
N GLY A 89 -58.68 -40.02 -17.50
CA GLY A 89 -58.44 -40.41 -18.89
C GLY A 89 -57.47 -39.54 -19.68
N ASP A 90 -56.24 -40.03 -19.80
CA ASP A 90 -55.48 -40.05 -21.06
C ASP A 90 -54.83 -38.74 -21.56
N GLU A 91 -53.50 -38.82 -21.73
CA GLU A 91 -52.63 -38.00 -22.60
C GLU A 91 -52.28 -36.55 -22.17
N GLY A 92 -51.16 -36.42 -21.43
CA GLY A 92 -50.30 -35.22 -21.48
C GLY A 92 -50.24 -34.39 -20.20
N THR A 93 -49.37 -34.76 -19.27
CA THR A 93 -48.78 -33.77 -18.34
C THR A 93 -48.08 -32.74 -19.22
N ALA A 94 -48.63 -31.54 -19.33
CA ALA A 94 -47.99 -30.43 -20.03
C ALA A 94 -46.77 -29.99 -19.22
N THR A 95 -45.68 -30.74 -19.35
CA THR A 95 -44.37 -30.35 -18.88
C THR A 95 -43.79 -29.35 -19.87
N CYS A 96 -43.04 -28.38 -19.36
CA CYS A 96 -42.37 -27.40 -20.22
C CYS A 96 -41.28 -28.04 -21.10
N ALA A 97 -40.78 -29.23 -20.72
CA ALA A 97 -39.87 -30.06 -21.52
C ALA A 97 -40.15 -31.56 -21.33
N PRO A 98 -39.86 -32.43 -22.31
CA PRO A 98 -39.93 -33.87 -22.14
C PRO A 98 -38.96 -34.35 -21.04
N GLY A 99 -39.50 -34.97 -19.98
CA GLY A 99 -38.69 -35.45 -18.85
C GLY A 99 -38.51 -34.45 -17.71
N CYS A 100 -39.02 -33.22 -17.85
CA CYS A 100 -39.05 -32.23 -16.77
C CYS A 100 -40.35 -32.33 -15.98
N ASP A 101 -40.36 -32.98 -14.81
CA ASP A 101 -41.54 -32.94 -13.93
C ASP A 101 -41.69 -31.54 -13.33
N TRP A 102 -42.92 -31.09 -13.12
CA TRP A 102 -43.18 -29.77 -12.55
C TRP A 102 -42.61 -29.58 -11.14
N ARG A 103 -42.26 -30.67 -10.43
CA ARG A 103 -41.57 -30.62 -9.13
C ARG A 103 -40.07 -30.36 -9.22
N SER A 104 -39.50 -30.47 -10.42
CA SER A 104 -38.09 -30.16 -10.67
C SER A 104 -37.87 -28.68 -10.89
N ILE A 105 -38.86 -27.97 -11.44
CA ILE A 105 -38.79 -26.52 -11.72
C ILE A 105 -38.76 -25.69 -10.43
N GLY A 106 -37.71 -24.89 -10.23
CA GLY A 106 -37.59 -23.95 -9.10
C GLY A 106 -37.42 -24.65 -7.75
N ASN A 107 -36.80 -25.83 -7.75
CA ASN A 107 -36.54 -26.64 -6.55
C ASN A 107 -35.19 -26.28 -5.87
N GLY A 108 -34.41 -25.35 -6.43
CA GLY A 108 -33.10 -24.92 -5.95
C GLY A 108 -31.93 -25.80 -6.43
N TRP A 109 -32.16 -26.70 -7.38
CA TRP A 109 -31.15 -27.57 -7.98
C TRP A 109 -31.31 -27.52 -9.50
N CYS A 110 -30.22 -27.35 -10.23
CA CYS A 110 -30.28 -27.40 -11.69
C CYS A 110 -30.52 -28.86 -12.18
N ASP A 111 -31.76 -29.16 -12.56
CA ASP A 111 -32.16 -30.40 -13.23
C ASP A 111 -32.00 -30.24 -14.76
N ASP A 112 -31.02 -30.94 -15.35
CA ASP A 112 -30.70 -30.88 -16.80
C ASP A 112 -31.93 -31.09 -17.71
N ALA A 113 -32.89 -31.91 -17.30
CA ALA A 113 -34.12 -32.17 -18.06
C ALA A 113 -35.05 -30.95 -18.13
N CYS A 114 -34.92 -30.03 -17.16
CA CYS A 114 -35.66 -28.78 -17.02
C CYS A 114 -34.84 -27.55 -17.43
N ASN A 115 -33.53 -27.70 -17.71
CA ASN A 115 -32.65 -26.63 -18.18
C ASN A 115 -32.89 -26.26 -19.66
N VAL A 116 -34.08 -25.76 -19.96
CA VAL A 116 -34.42 -25.23 -21.28
C VAL A 116 -35.21 -23.93 -21.14
N ALA A 117 -35.10 -23.05 -22.13
CA ALA A 117 -35.80 -21.76 -22.11
C ALA A 117 -37.34 -21.90 -21.95
N ALA A 118 -37.94 -23.00 -22.43
CA ALA A 118 -39.37 -23.28 -22.25
C ALA A 118 -39.77 -23.51 -20.78
N CYS A 119 -38.82 -23.92 -19.95
CA CYS A 119 -38.94 -24.15 -18.51
C CYS A 119 -38.31 -23.01 -17.69
N SER A 120 -37.98 -21.88 -18.32
CA SER A 120 -37.25 -20.78 -17.69
C SER A 120 -35.95 -21.24 -17.02
N PHE A 121 -35.18 -22.11 -17.70
CA PHE A 121 -33.92 -22.66 -17.17
C PHE A 121 -34.09 -23.24 -15.77
N ASP A 122 -35.01 -24.21 -15.67
CA ASP A 122 -35.42 -24.84 -14.42
C ASP A 122 -35.98 -23.87 -13.37
N GLY A 123 -36.79 -22.90 -13.80
CA GLY A 123 -37.35 -21.89 -12.91
C GLY A 123 -36.31 -20.89 -12.39
N GLY A 124 -35.15 -20.80 -13.04
CA GLY A 124 -34.00 -19.97 -12.66
C GLY A 124 -32.89 -20.74 -11.94
N ASP A 125 -33.11 -22.00 -11.57
CA ASP A 125 -32.13 -22.81 -10.82
C ASP A 125 -30.89 -23.16 -11.64
N CYS A 126 -30.97 -23.12 -12.97
CA CYS A 126 -29.84 -23.34 -13.88
C CYS A 126 -29.20 -22.06 -14.42
N GLU A 127 -29.67 -20.88 -13.99
CA GLU A 127 -29.22 -19.58 -14.51
C GLU A 127 -28.24 -18.86 -13.55
N THR A 128 -27.68 -19.57 -12.56
CA THR A 128 -26.83 -18.97 -11.51
C THR A 128 -25.39 -19.46 -11.43
N GLU A 129 -24.94 -20.47 -12.16
CA GLU A 129 -23.51 -20.86 -12.15
C GLU A 129 -23.08 -21.39 -13.52
N CYS A 130 -21.91 -20.97 -13.99
CA CYS A 130 -21.35 -21.46 -15.26
C CYS A 130 -20.67 -22.84 -15.11
N ALA A 131 -20.34 -23.24 -13.88
CA ALA A 131 -19.85 -24.57 -13.51
C ALA A 131 -20.33 -24.93 -12.09
N PRO A 132 -20.53 -26.23 -11.75
CA PRO A 132 -20.99 -26.61 -10.43
C PRO A 132 -20.03 -26.15 -9.32
N GLY A 133 -20.51 -25.28 -8.43
CA GLY A 133 -19.73 -24.69 -7.34
C GLY A 133 -18.88 -23.48 -7.75
N CYS A 134 -19.09 -22.94 -8.94
CA CYS A 134 -18.50 -21.68 -9.39
C CYS A 134 -19.52 -20.55 -9.16
N GLU A 135 -19.36 -19.86 -8.04
CA GLU A 135 -20.20 -18.72 -7.66
C GLU A 135 -20.02 -17.58 -8.69
N PRO A 136 -21.08 -16.89 -9.13
CA PRO A 136 -20.97 -15.81 -10.13
C PRO A 136 -19.97 -14.71 -9.80
N ASP A 137 -19.77 -14.43 -8.51
CA ASP A 137 -18.88 -13.37 -8.04
C ASP A 137 -17.40 -13.75 -8.13
N TRP A 138 -17.07 -15.03 -8.39
CA TRP A 138 -15.70 -15.52 -8.57
C TRP A 138 -15.22 -15.39 -10.02
N VAL A 139 -16.16 -15.38 -10.97
CA VAL A 139 -15.84 -15.30 -12.40
C VAL A 139 -15.31 -13.91 -12.77
N GLY A 140 -14.02 -13.81 -13.08
CA GLY A 140 -13.39 -12.55 -13.51
C GLY A 140 -13.12 -11.58 -12.35
N ASP A 141 -12.91 -12.11 -11.14
CA ASP A 141 -12.64 -11.34 -9.93
C ASP A 141 -11.15 -10.96 -9.75
N GLY A 142 -10.30 -11.43 -10.66
CA GLY A 142 -8.85 -11.23 -10.67
C GLY A 142 -8.05 -12.33 -9.97
N TRP A 143 -8.72 -13.35 -9.43
CA TRP A 143 -8.09 -14.54 -8.86
C TRP A 143 -8.43 -15.75 -9.72
N CYS A 144 -7.50 -16.69 -9.84
CA CYS A 144 -7.80 -17.95 -10.50
C CYS A 144 -8.48 -18.92 -9.51
N ASP A 145 -9.80 -19.02 -9.60
CA ASP A 145 -10.63 -20.02 -8.95
C ASP A 145 -10.71 -21.30 -9.78
N ASP A 146 -9.99 -22.32 -9.34
CA ASP A 146 -9.91 -23.64 -10.01
C ASP A 146 -11.29 -24.26 -10.31
N VAL A 147 -12.30 -23.96 -9.51
CA VAL A 147 -13.69 -24.45 -9.70
C VAL A 147 -14.38 -23.76 -10.88
N CYS A 148 -13.99 -22.52 -11.18
CA CYS A 148 -14.44 -21.70 -12.29
C CYS A 148 -13.53 -21.85 -13.55
N ASN A 149 -12.41 -22.57 -13.46
CA ASN A 149 -11.47 -22.80 -14.56
C ASN A 149 -11.97 -23.84 -15.59
N VAL A 150 -13.10 -23.56 -16.21
CA VAL A 150 -13.67 -24.37 -17.29
C VAL A 150 -14.11 -23.50 -18.46
N ASP A 151 -14.15 -24.08 -19.64
CA ASP A 151 -14.55 -23.38 -20.88
C ASP A 151 -15.95 -22.72 -20.77
N ALA A 152 -16.87 -23.34 -20.03
CA ALA A 152 -18.21 -22.82 -19.78
C ALA A 152 -18.21 -21.50 -18.96
N CYS A 153 -17.18 -21.27 -18.16
CA CYS A 153 -16.94 -20.06 -17.37
C CYS A 153 -15.88 -19.15 -18.02
N ALA A 154 -15.54 -19.38 -19.29
CA ALA A 154 -14.46 -18.67 -19.99
C ALA A 154 -13.11 -18.75 -19.26
N TYR A 155 -12.82 -19.87 -18.59
CA TYR A 155 -11.65 -20.07 -17.74
C TYR A 155 -11.57 -19.00 -16.65
N ASP A 156 -12.63 -18.97 -15.84
CA ASP A 156 -12.80 -18.02 -14.76
C ASP A 156 -12.81 -16.55 -15.19
N GLY A 157 -13.60 -16.23 -16.22
CA GLY A 157 -13.61 -14.89 -16.80
C GLY A 157 -12.31 -14.50 -17.52
N GLY A 158 -11.32 -15.42 -17.59
CA GLY A 158 -9.98 -15.19 -18.12
C GLY A 158 -8.89 -15.27 -17.05
N ASP A 159 -9.23 -15.31 -15.77
CA ASP A 159 -8.28 -15.22 -14.65
C ASP A 159 -7.40 -16.47 -14.55
N CYS A 160 -7.90 -17.63 -14.98
CA CYS A 160 -7.15 -18.87 -15.00
C CYS A 160 -6.43 -19.17 -16.32
N VAL A 161 -6.47 -18.26 -17.29
CA VAL A 161 -5.73 -18.42 -18.55
C VAL A 161 -4.34 -17.82 -18.40
N PRO A 162 -3.27 -18.64 -18.39
CA PRO A 162 -1.93 -18.10 -18.45
C PRO A 162 -1.76 -17.32 -19.77
N CYS A 163 -1.54 -16.02 -19.66
CA CYS A 163 -1.38 -15.11 -20.80
C CYS A 163 -0.09 -15.41 -21.61
N ALA A 164 0.84 -16.17 -21.04
CA ALA A 164 2.02 -16.71 -21.70
C ALA A 164 2.41 -18.11 -21.19
N THR A 165 3.25 -18.83 -21.95
CA THR A 165 3.79 -20.11 -21.49
C THR A 165 4.72 -19.88 -20.30
N ASP A 166 4.58 -20.69 -19.25
CA ASP A 166 5.31 -20.56 -17.98
C ASP A 166 5.08 -19.23 -17.23
N CYS A 167 4.01 -18.49 -17.59
CA CYS A 167 3.51 -17.33 -16.85
C CYS A 167 2.20 -17.71 -16.16
N ASP A 168 2.29 -18.02 -14.87
CA ASP A 168 1.12 -18.33 -14.05
C ASP A 168 0.30 -17.05 -13.80
N ALA A 169 -1.01 -17.17 -13.61
CA ALA A 169 -1.86 -16.02 -13.30
C ALA A 169 -1.39 -15.31 -12.02
N SER A 170 -0.84 -16.06 -11.05
CA SER A 170 -0.31 -15.49 -9.81
C SER A 170 0.99 -14.69 -9.98
N MET A 171 1.63 -14.75 -11.14
CA MET A 171 2.86 -14.02 -11.43
C MET A 171 2.53 -12.66 -12.05
N VAL A 172 1.43 -12.56 -12.80
CA VAL A 172 1.00 -11.33 -13.47
C VAL A 172 0.58 -10.28 -12.44
N GLY A 173 1.25 -9.12 -12.43
CA GLY A 173 0.87 -8.01 -11.55
C GLY A 173 1.25 -8.18 -10.07
N ASP A 174 2.21 -9.07 -9.76
CA ASP A 174 2.64 -9.37 -8.39
C ASP A 174 3.68 -8.37 -7.82
N GLY A 175 4.05 -7.34 -8.58
CA GLY A 175 5.06 -6.34 -8.25
C GLY A 175 6.49 -6.77 -8.55
N VAL A 176 6.70 -7.94 -9.16
CA VAL A 176 8.01 -8.47 -9.54
C VAL A 176 8.02 -8.73 -11.04
N CYS A 177 8.97 -8.16 -11.78
CA CYS A 177 9.05 -8.43 -13.22
C CYS A 177 9.54 -9.87 -13.53
N GLN A 178 8.65 -10.78 -13.94
CA GLN A 178 9.01 -12.10 -14.45
C GLN A 178 9.13 -12.11 -15.97
N LYS A 179 10.28 -12.61 -16.45
CA LYS A 179 10.53 -12.76 -17.89
C LYS A 179 9.50 -13.62 -18.64
N ALA A 180 8.88 -14.59 -17.97
CA ALA A 180 7.86 -15.42 -18.57
C ALA A 180 6.56 -14.63 -18.83
N CYS A 181 6.27 -13.64 -17.98
CA CYS A 181 5.11 -12.76 -18.05
C CYS A 181 5.37 -11.44 -18.79
N ASN A 182 6.64 -11.11 -19.10
CA ASN A 182 7.01 -9.96 -19.91
C ASN A 182 6.71 -10.14 -21.41
N VAL A 183 5.42 -10.24 -21.76
CA VAL A 183 4.95 -10.27 -23.15
C VAL A 183 3.74 -9.36 -23.32
N PRO A 184 3.46 -8.87 -24.55
CA PRO A 184 2.31 -7.99 -24.79
C PRO A 184 0.95 -8.62 -24.44
N ALA A 185 0.85 -9.95 -24.50
CA ALA A 185 -0.37 -10.68 -24.14
C ALA A 185 -0.68 -10.64 -22.64
N CYS A 186 0.34 -10.38 -21.81
CA CYS A 186 0.26 -10.21 -20.36
C CYS A 186 0.38 -8.74 -19.96
N SER A 187 0.21 -7.79 -20.89
CA SER A 187 0.48 -6.36 -20.65
C SER A 187 1.87 -6.06 -20.07
N TYR A 188 2.87 -6.90 -20.42
CA TYR A 188 4.19 -6.88 -19.80
C TYR A 188 4.10 -7.03 -18.28
N ASP A 189 3.54 -8.16 -17.85
CA ASP A 189 3.41 -8.53 -16.44
C ASP A 189 2.47 -7.61 -15.64
N ASP A 190 1.31 -7.28 -16.23
CA ASP A 190 0.41 -6.20 -15.78
C ASP A 190 1.16 -4.91 -15.42
N PHE A 191 2.05 -4.53 -16.32
CA PHE A 191 2.96 -3.40 -16.20
C PHE A 191 4.09 -3.55 -15.19
N ASP A 192 4.25 -4.65 -14.44
CA ASP A 192 5.42 -4.83 -13.58
C ASP A 192 6.73 -4.94 -14.36
N CYS A 193 6.65 -5.30 -15.64
CA CYS A 193 7.78 -5.30 -16.55
C CYS A 193 7.75 -4.10 -17.52
N PRO A 194 8.93 -3.56 -17.86
CA PRO A 194 9.07 -2.50 -18.85
C PRO A 194 8.76 -3.03 -20.27
N ALA A 195 7.98 -2.24 -21.02
CA ALA A 195 7.66 -2.56 -22.39
C ALA A 195 8.89 -2.43 -23.33
N PRO A 196 9.09 -3.36 -24.29
CA PRO A 196 10.08 -3.21 -25.36
C PRO A 196 9.93 -1.90 -26.12
N GLY A 197 10.97 -1.06 -26.13
CA GLY A 197 10.91 0.24 -26.79
C GLY A 197 10.14 1.30 -26.01
N CYS A 198 10.03 1.14 -24.69
CA CYS A 198 9.44 2.10 -23.73
C CYS A 198 9.94 3.55 -23.90
N SER A 199 11.12 3.75 -24.48
CA SER A 199 11.65 5.06 -24.84
C SER A 199 12.44 5.01 -26.16
N PRO A 200 12.46 6.09 -26.97
CA PRO A 200 13.24 6.14 -28.19
C PRO A 200 14.74 5.85 -27.94
N GLY A 201 15.22 4.72 -28.45
CA GLY A 201 16.61 4.29 -28.29
C GLY A 201 16.86 3.35 -27.11
N CYS A 202 15.83 3.05 -26.32
CA CYS A 202 15.86 1.99 -25.32
C CYS A 202 15.42 0.65 -25.97
N THR A 203 16.37 -0.26 -26.16
CA THR A 203 16.09 -1.62 -26.64
C THR A 203 16.01 -2.58 -25.47
N GLU A 204 15.34 -3.73 -25.60
CA GLU A 204 15.21 -4.72 -24.51
C GLU A 204 16.54 -5.14 -23.88
N ASP A 205 17.63 -5.20 -24.66
CA ASP A 205 18.97 -5.56 -24.16
C ASP A 205 19.60 -4.50 -23.24
N LEU A 206 19.04 -3.29 -23.21
CA LEU A 206 19.51 -2.20 -22.36
C LEU A 206 18.81 -2.21 -21.00
N ILE A 207 17.57 -2.72 -20.95
CA ILE A 207 16.76 -2.69 -19.74
C ILE A 207 17.19 -3.78 -18.77
N GLY A 208 17.58 -3.41 -17.54
CA GLY A 208 17.92 -4.38 -16.52
C GLY A 208 19.22 -5.14 -16.82
N ASN A 209 20.21 -4.49 -17.45
CA ASN A 209 21.45 -5.10 -17.93
C ASN A 209 22.66 -4.95 -16.97
N GLY A 210 22.44 -4.33 -15.83
CA GLY A 210 23.41 -3.98 -14.79
C GLY A 210 24.09 -2.63 -14.97
N ALA A 211 23.58 -1.74 -15.82
CA ALA A 211 24.15 -0.43 -16.07
C ALA A 211 23.07 0.60 -16.39
N CYS A 212 23.14 1.79 -15.79
CA CYS A 212 22.20 2.86 -16.15
C CYS A 212 22.36 3.33 -17.60
N ASP A 213 21.45 2.89 -18.46
CA ASP A 213 21.31 3.30 -19.84
C ASP A 213 20.37 4.51 -19.95
N ALA A 214 20.95 5.69 -20.17
CA ALA A 214 20.21 6.96 -20.30
C ALA A 214 18.99 6.93 -21.26
N PRO A 215 19.00 6.20 -22.40
CA PRO A 215 17.80 6.06 -23.22
C PRO A 215 16.62 5.39 -22.52
N CYS A 216 16.90 4.53 -21.53
CA CYS A 216 15.96 3.77 -20.72
C CYS A 216 15.65 4.45 -19.37
N GLN A 217 16.23 5.62 -19.08
CA GLN A 217 15.94 6.41 -17.87
C GLN A 217 14.60 7.17 -18.01
N THR A 218 13.50 6.44 -18.14
CA THR A 218 12.14 6.99 -18.13
C THR A 218 11.25 6.17 -17.21
N LEU A 219 10.17 6.78 -16.72
CA LEU A 219 9.18 6.07 -15.92
C LEU A 219 8.58 4.87 -16.67
N ASP A 220 8.32 5.02 -17.97
CA ASP A 220 7.80 3.95 -18.84
C ASP A 220 8.77 2.77 -19.01
N CYS A 221 10.06 3.01 -18.78
CA CYS A 221 11.12 2.00 -18.79
C CYS A 221 11.51 1.56 -17.36
N TYR A 222 10.72 1.95 -16.35
CA TYR A 222 11.01 1.70 -14.93
C TYR A 222 12.39 2.19 -14.49
N TRP A 223 12.86 3.31 -15.04
CA TRP A 223 14.21 3.80 -14.82
C TRP A 223 15.25 2.72 -15.12
N ASP A 224 15.19 2.20 -16.34
CA ASP A 224 16.06 1.14 -16.82
C ASP A 224 15.94 -0.17 -16.03
N GLY A 225 14.71 -0.57 -15.70
CA GLY A 225 14.47 -1.71 -14.83
C GLY A 225 14.96 -1.49 -13.38
N GLY A 226 15.04 -0.24 -12.96
CA GLY A 226 15.53 0.19 -11.66
C GLY A 226 17.04 0.42 -11.58
N GLU A 227 17.75 0.33 -12.71
CA GLU A 227 19.20 0.50 -12.81
C GLU A 227 19.63 1.94 -13.07
N CYS A 228 18.68 2.84 -13.29
CA CYS A 228 18.90 4.27 -13.28
C CYS A 228 18.22 4.94 -12.09
N PRO A 229 18.77 6.05 -11.59
CA PRO A 229 18.04 6.88 -10.65
C PRO A 229 16.85 7.51 -11.38
N PRO A 230 15.78 7.87 -10.65
CA PRO A 230 14.80 8.82 -11.15
C PRO A 230 15.54 10.05 -11.69
N ALA A 231 15.18 10.51 -12.90
CA ALA A 231 15.90 11.59 -13.57
C ALA A 231 16.12 12.78 -12.61
N ASP A 232 17.39 13.15 -12.42
CA ASP A 232 17.84 14.20 -11.51
C ASP A 232 17.38 14.03 -10.05
N CYS A 233 17.41 12.81 -9.49
CA CYS A 233 17.12 12.55 -8.08
C CYS A 233 17.85 13.52 -7.14
N ALA A 234 19.06 13.97 -7.50
CA ALA A 234 19.69 15.14 -6.93
C ALA A 234 20.62 15.87 -7.93
N PRO A 235 20.78 17.19 -7.81
CA PRO A 235 21.73 17.94 -8.62
C PRO A 235 23.16 17.42 -8.45
N GLY A 236 23.73 16.92 -9.55
CA GLY A 236 25.10 16.41 -9.57
C GLY A 236 25.24 14.92 -9.23
N CYS A 237 24.13 14.21 -8.97
CA CYS A 237 24.11 12.75 -8.96
C CYS A 237 23.89 12.26 -10.39
N THR A 238 24.98 11.85 -11.06
CA THR A 238 24.93 11.37 -12.43
C THR A 238 24.91 9.84 -12.48
N PRO A 239 24.37 9.24 -13.56
CA PRO A 239 24.34 7.78 -13.74
C PRO A 239 25.67 7.05 -13.54
N ASP A 240 26.80 7.70 -13.79
CA ASP A 240 28.14 7.12 -13.69
C ASP A 240 28.68 7.02 -12.26
N ILE A 241 28.07 7.72 -11.32
CA ILE A 241 28.44 7.70 -9.89
C ILE A 241 27.31 7.15 -9.01
N TRP A 242 26.12 6.93 -9.57
CA TRP A 242 25.00 6.36 -8.82
C TRP A 242 25.13 4.85 -8.75
N GLY A 243 25.30 4.29 -7.55
CA GLY A 243 25.42 2.84 -7.36
C GLY A 243 26.73 2.24 -7.90
N ASP A 244 27.83 3.03 -7.92
CA ASP A 244 29.11 2.64 -8.51
C ASP A 244 29.99 1.74 -7.61
N GLY A 245 29.53 1.46 -6.38
CA GLY A 245 30.24 0.77 -5.32
C GLY A 245 31.02 1.71 -4.37
N THR A 246 30.93 3.02 -4.56
CA THR A 246 31.57 4.07 -3.77
C THR A 246 30.50 5.04 -3.29
N CYS A 247 30.52 5.43 -2.02
CA CYS A 247 29.62 6.46 -1.54
C CYS A 247 29.98 7.84 -2.13
N ASP A 248 29.10 8.37 -2.97
CA ASP A 248 29.19 9.69 -3.58
C ASP A 248 28.24 10.69 -2.91
N ASP A 249 28.80 11.72 -2.26
CA ASP A 249 28.05 12.77 -1.56
C ASP A 249 26.90 13.40 -2.38
N PRO A 250 27.02 13.65 -3.70
CA PRO A 250 25.90 14.15 -4.51
C PRO A 250 24.70 13.19 -4.59
N CYS A 251 24.94 11.88 -4.48
CA CYS A 251 23.93 10.82 -4.51
C CYS A 251 23.48 10.37 -3.11
N ASN A 252 24.11 10.88 -2.05
CA ASN A 252 23.82 10.58 -0.65
C ASN A 252 22.57 11.33 -0.13
N ASN A 253 21.41 10.98 -0.66
CA ASN A 253 20.11 11.50 -0.23
C ASN A 253 19.01 10.44 -0.44
N PRO A 254 17.85 10.55 0.23
CA PRO A 254 16.83 9.51 0.15
C PRO A 254 16.17 9.41 -1.23
N ASP A 255 16.07 10.51 -1.99
CA ASP A 255 15.51 10.49 -3.36
C ASP A 255 16.39 9.68 -4.32
N CYS A 256 17.71 9.67 -4.08
CA CYS A 256 18.69 8.83 -4.78
C CYS A 256 18.97 7.49 -4.07
N ARG A 257 18.17 7.11 -3.06
CA ARG A 257 18.29 5.87 -2.28
C ARG A 257 19.67 5.68 -1.65
N TRP A 258 20.24 6.76 -1.11
CA TRP A 258 21.56 6.75 -0.49
C TRP A 258 22.62 6.15 -1.41
N ASP A 259 22.67 6.69 -2.63
CA ASP A 259 23.57 6.21 -3.67
C ASP A 259 23.38 4.73 -4.02
N TYR A 260 22.12 4.33 -4.19
CA TYR A 260 21.71 2.93 -4.38
C TYR A 260 22.26 1.98 -3.28
N GLY A 261 22.46 2.51 -2.07
CA GLY A 261 22.98 1.78 -0.92
C GLY A 261 24.51 1.79 -0.77
N ASP A 262 25.24 2.48 -1.64
CA ASP A 262 26.70 2.65 -1.49
C ASP A 262 27.05 3.61 -0.35
N CYS A 263 26.16 4.55 -0.05
CA CYS A 263 26.27 5.41 1.12
C CYS A 263 25.59 4.80 2.34
N PRO A 264 26.20 4.94 3.54
CA PRO A 264 25.51 4.60 4.77
C PRO A 264 24.31 5.53 4.92
N GLU A 265 23.16 4.95 5.25
CA GLU A 265 22.02 5.72 5.71
C GLU A 265 22.47 6.60 6.90
N PRO A 266 22.20 7.91 6.88
CA PRO A 266 22.68 8.80 7.91
C PRO A 266 22.12 8.39 9.27
N GLU A 267 23.02 8.11 10.21
CA GLU A 267 22.68 7.94 11.61
C GLU A 267 21.88 9.17 12.08
N CYS A 268 20.75 8.95 12.73
CA CYS A 268 19.92 10.03 13.26
C CYS A 268 20.67 10.86 14.32
N ALA A 269 21.66 10.27 15.00
CA ALA A 269 22.59 10.92 15.90
C ALA A 269 24.00 10.32 15.77
N PRO A 270 25.08 11.09 16.01
CA PRO A 270 26.43 10.55 15.92
C PRO A 270 26.67 9.38 16.87
N GLY A 271 26.99 8.21 16.31
CA GLY A 271 27.18 6.97 17.06
C GLY A 271 25.90 6.20 17.37
N CYS A 272 24.78 6.57 16.73
CA CYS A 272 23.51 5.85 16.81
C CYS A 272 23.24 5.12 15.48
N PRO A 273 23.73 3.88 15.31
CA PRO A 273 23.47 3.11 14.10
C PRO A 273 21.98 2.74 14.03
N ALA A 274 21.42 2.67 12.81
CA ALA A 274 20.02 2.31 12.61
C ALA A 274 19.61 0.95 13.19
N SER A 275 20.58 0.05 13.43
CA SER A 275 20.35 -1.26 14.06
C SER A 275 20.01 -1.21 15.54
N TRP A 276 20.22 -0.08 16.21
CA TRP A 276 19.95 0.11 17.64
C TRP A 276 18.58 0.76 17.88
N LEU A 277 18.07 1.49 16.89
CA LEU A 277 16.75 2.11 16.98
C LEU A 277 15.64 1.05 17.06
N GLY A 278 14.86 1.05 18.14
CA GLY A 278 13.71 0.17 18.28
C GLY A 278 14.09 -1.32 18.45
N ASP A 279 15.30 -1.60 18.94
CA ASP A 279 15.79 -2.96 19.16
C ASP A 279 15.33 -3.58 20.50
N GLY A 280 14.59 -2.80 21.29
CA GLY A 280 14.04 -3.16 22.59
C GLY A 280 14.96 -2.84 23.77
N TRP A 281 16.12 -2.23 23.53
CA TRP A 281 17.03 -1.75 24.56
C TRP A 281 17.10 -0.23 24.51
N CYS A 282 17.07 0.43 25.65
CA CYS A 282 17.31 1.87 25.68
C CYS A 282 18.82 2.18 25.55
N ASP A 283 19.25 2.55 24.35
CA ASP A 283 20.56 3.06 24.02
C ASP A 283 20.64 4.59 24.21
N ASP A 284 21.34 5.01 25.27
CA ASP A 284 21.52 6.43 25.62
C ASP A 284 22.06 7.30 24.48
N VAL A 285 22.84 6.72 23.56
CA VAL A 285 23.40 7.45 22.39
C VAL A 285 22.31 7.76 21.35
N CYS A 286 21.29 6.90 21.26
CA CYS A 286 20.13 7.00 20.39
C CYS A 286 18.94 7.70 21.06
N ASN A 287 18.99 7.93 22.37
CA ASN A 287 17.95 8.60 23.16
C ASN A 287 17.90 10.14 22.96
N VAL A 288 17.69 10.56 21.71
CA VAL A 288 17.48 11.96 21.33
C VAL A 288 16.22 12.09 20.49
N ASP A 289 15.63 13.27 20.48
CA ASP A 289 14.35 13.53 19.80
C ASP A 289 14.41 13.27 18.28
N VAL A 290 15.53 13.61 17.64
CA VAL A 290 15.79 13.33 16.21
C VAL A 290 15.82 11.83 15.88
N CYS A 291 16.11 10.99 16.88
CA CYS A 291 16.11 9.53 16.79
C CYS A 291 14.83 8.91 17.37
N ALA A 292 13.79 9.72 17.61
CA ALA A 292 12.54 9.30 18.25
C ALA A 292 12.74 8.60 19.61
N PHE A 293 13.71 9.06 20.40
CA PHE A 293 14.08 8.46 21.70
C PHE A 293 14.40 6.97 21.57
N ASP A 294 15.35 6.68 20.69
CA ASP A 294 15.80 5.33 20.36
C ASP A 294 14.71 4.45 19.74
N GLY A 295 14.01 4.98 18.73
CA GLY A 295 12.86 4.29 18.14
C GLY A 295 11.70 4.05 19.12
N GLY A 296 11.73 4.70 20.29
CA GLY A 296 10.75 4.56 21.37
C GLY A 296 11.22 3.70 22.53
N ASP A 297 12.39 3.04 22.46
CA ASP A 297 12.87 2.12 23.50
C ASP A 297 13.23 2.82 24.82
N CYS A 298 13.58 4.10 24.74
CA CYS A 298 13.85 4.92 25.92
C CYS A 298 12.63 5.67 26.44
N GLU A 299 11.48 5.58 25.76
CA GLU A 299 10.23 6.07 26.33
C GLU A 299 9.68 5.04 27.31
N PRO A 300 9.38 5.45 28.56
CA PRO A 300 8.85 4.53 29.55
C PRO A 300 7.45 4.04 29.12
N CYS A 301 7.30 2.72 29.02
CA CYS A 301 6.03 2.07 28.66
C CYS A 301 4.87 2.42 29.62
N ALA A 302 5.17 2.87 30.85
CA ALA A 302 4.22 3.43 31.78
C ALA A 302 4.82 4.51 32.69
N PRO A 303 4.03 5.46 33.22
CA PRO A 303 4.51 6.48 34.14
C PRO A 303 5.20 5.88 35.38
N GLY A 304 6.51 6.12 35.50
CA GLY A 304 7.32 5.61 36.61
C GLY A 304 7.93 4.24 36.38
N CYS A 305 7.68 3.59 35.24
CA CYS A 305 8.43 2.43 34.77
C CYS A 305 9.63 2.90 33.96
N THR A 306 10.78 3.08 34.61
CA THR A 306 12.00 3.53 33.93
C THR A 306 12.78 2.33 33.37
N PRO A 307 13.62 2.51 32.34
CA PRO A 307 14.36 1.40 31.72
C PRO A 307 15.28 0.63 32.67
N ASP A 308 15.67 1.22 33.81
CA ASP A 308 16.50 0.57 34.84
C ASP A 308 15.74 -0.40 35.75
N ILE A 309 14.41 -0.36 35.74
CA ILE A 309 13.54 -1.27 36.50
C ILE A 309 12.65 -2.13 35.60
N TRP A 310 12.63 -1.86 34.29
CA TRP A 310 11.89 -2.66 33.33
C TRP A 310 12.69 -3.91 32.96
N GLY A 311 12.17 -5.10 33.26
CA GLY A 311 12.83 -6.37 32.94
C GLY A 311 14.10 -6.66 33.74
N ASP A 312 14.19 -6.14 34.98
CA ASP A 312 15.40 -6.21 35.82
C ASP A 312 15.58 -7.56 36.57
N GLY A 313 14.62 -8.48 36.43
CA GLY A 313 14.51 -9.74 37.16
C GLY A 313 13.63 -9.66 38.42
N THR A 314 13.05 -8.50 38.72
CA THR A 314 12.19 -8.21 39.86
C THR A 314 10.86 -7.69 39.34
N CYS A 315 9.75 -8.13 39.95
CA CYS A 315 8.46 -7.56 39.61
C CYS A 315 8.28 -6.17 40.25
N ASP A 316 8.33 -5.11 39.44
CA ASP A 316 8.16 -3.72 39.82
C ASP A 316 6.75 -3.21 39.51
N ASP A 317 6.03 -2.76 40.55
CA ASP A 317 4.66 -2.26 40.45
C ASP A 317 4.43 -1.19 39.36
N PRO A 318 5.34 -0.22 39.12
CA PRO A 318 5.19 0.75 38.03
C PRO A 318 5.20 0.11 36.63
N CYS A 319 5.90 -1.02 36.47
CA CYS A 319 6.05 -1.77 35.22
C CYS A 319 5.04 -2.94 35.10
N ASN A 320 4.30 -3.25 36.16
CA ASN A 320 3.30 -4.33 36.18
C ASN A 320 2.00 -3.93 35.47
N ASN A 321 2.04 -3.80 34.15
CA ASN A 321 0.89 -3.52 33.31
C ASN A 321 1.10 -4.13 31.90
N PRO A 322 0.03 -4.33 31.12
CA PRO A 322 0.14 -4.98 29.81
C PRO A 322 0.96 -4.19 28.78
N ASP A 323 0.97 -2.85 28.85
CA ASP A 323 1.76 -2.01 27.93
C ASP A 323 3.28 -2.22 28.16
N CYS A 324 3.66 -2.55 29.40
CA CYS A 324 5.01 -2.93 29.81
C CYS A 324 5.26 -4.45 29.83
N ARG A 325 4.35 -5.26 29.27
CA ARG A 325 4.42 -6.74 29.25
C ARG A 325 4.61 -7.36 30.65
N TRP A 326 3.94 -6.80 31.65
CA TRP A 326 4.09 -7.21 33.05
C TRP A 326 5.56 -7.21 33.46
N ASP A 327 6.20 -6.07 33.26
CA ASP A 327 7.61 -5.87 33.58
C ASP A 327 8.55 -6.81 32.81
N ASP A 328 8.37 -6.86 31.48
CA ASP A 328 9.02 -7.83 30.59
C ASP A 328 9.00 -9.28 31.15
N TRP A 329 7.83 -9.68 31.65
CA TRP A 329 7.54 -10.99 32.24
C TRP A 329 8.18 -11.27 33.61
N ASP A 330 8.78 -10.28 34.27
CA ASP A 330 9.22 -10.41 35.65
C ASP A 330 8.05 -10.41 36.64
N CYS A 331 6.93 -9.78 36.26
CA CYS A 331 5.67 -9.91 36.98
C CYS A 331 4.83 -11.09 36.47
N PRO A 332 4.21 -11.86 37.39
CA PRO A 332 3.26 -12.88 36.99
C PRO A 332 2.04 -12.22 36.34
N GLU A 333 1.59 -12.78 35.22
CA GLU A 333 0.34 -12.40 34.58
C GLU A 333 -0.81 -12.50 35.62
N PRO A 334 -1.68 -11.48 35.75
CA PRO A 334 -2.70 -11.45 36.77
C PRO A 334 -3.70 -12.59 36.58
N GLU A 335 -3.67 -13.56 37.50
CA GLU A 335 -4.66 -14.63 37.57
C GLU A 335 -6.07 -14.05 37.80
N CYS A 336 -7.05 -14.52 37.02
CA CYS A 336 -8.44 -14.09 37.19
C CYS A 336 -9.07 -14.60 38.50
N ALA A 337 -8.49 -15.64 39.11
CA ALA A 337 -8.81 -16.16 40.44
C ALA A 337 -7.59 -16.80 41.09
N PRO A 338 -7.46 -16.82 42.43
CA PRO A 338 -6.31 -17.44 43.09
C PRO A 338 -6.17 -18.93 42.73
N GLY A 339 -5.06 -19.30 42.11
CA GLY A 339 -4.80 -20.67 41.65
C GLY A 339 -5.43 -21.01 40.30
N CYS A 340 -5.89 -20.00 39.56
CA CYS A 340 -6.34 -20.12 38.18
C CYS A 340 -5.35 -19.39 37.24
N PRO A 341 -4.28 -20.06 36.79
CA PRO A 341 -3.36 -19.49 35.82
C PRO A 341 -4.08 -19.28 34.47
N ALA A 342 -3.64 -18.29 33.69
CA ALA A 342 -4.21 -17.99 32.37
C ALA A 342 -4.24 -19.20 31.43
N SER A 343 -3.31 -20.16 31.60
CA SER A 343 -3.27 -21.41 30.82
C SER A 343 -4.42 -22.38 31.07
N TYR A 344 -5.18 -22.22 32.16
CA TYR A 344 -6.33 -23.08 32.48
C TYR A 344 -7.63 -22.49 31.94
N VAL A 345 -7.69 -21.16 31.77
CA VAL A 345 -8.88 -20.47 31.28
C VAL A 345 -9.12 -20.77 29.80
N GLY A 346 -10.22 -21.48 29.49
CA GLY A 346 -10.63 -21.75 28.10
C GLY A 346 -9.81 -22.85 27.42
N ASP A 347 -9.23 -23.77 28.19
CA ASP A 347 -8.38 -24.84 27.69
C ASP A 347 -9.16 -26.08 27.18
N GLY A 348 -10.50 -26.02 27.24
CA GLY A 348 -11.43 -27.08 26.85
C GLY A 348 -11.77 -28.05 27.98
N TRP A 349 -11.28 -27.82 29.21
CA TRP A 349 -11.61 -28.57 30.41
C TRP A 349 -12.25 -27.64 31.43
N CYS A 350 -13.16 -28.16 32.26
CA CYS A 350 -13.73 -27.38 33.35
C CYS A 350 -12.89 -27.53 34.62
N ASP A 351 -11.98 -26.59 34.85
CA ASP A 351 -11.14 -26.42 36.02
C ASP A 351 -11.89 -25.69 37.16
N ALA A 352 -11.99 -26.36 38.31
CA ALA A 352 -12.80 -25.88 39.43
C ALA A 352 -12.27 -24.59 40.04
N GLU A 353 -10.96 -24.39 40.00
CA GLU A 353 -10.25 -23.20 40.46
C GLU A 353 -10.52 -21.98 39.56
N CYS A 354 -10.85 -22.22 38.28
CA CYS A 354 -11.20 -21.21 37.28
C CYS A 354 -12.71 -20.98 37.12
N ASN A 355 -13.54 -21.80 37.77
CA ASN A 355 -15.01 -21.69 37.76
C ASN A 355 -15.53 -20.55 38.66
N VAL A 356 -15.15 -19.32 38.34
CA VAL A 356 -15.66 -18.11 38.97
C VAL A 356 -16.02 -17.07 37.92
N ALA A 357 -16.94 -16.18 38.25
CA ALA A 357 -17.40 -15.14 37.32
C ALA A 357 -16.26 -14.21 36.83
N ALA A 358 -15.20 -14.02 37.63
CA ALA A 358 -14.03 -13.23 37.23
C ALA A 358 -13.20 -13.87 36.11
N CYS A 359 -13.27 -15.19 35.97
CA CYS A 359 -12.62 -15.98 34.91
C CYS A 359 -13.60 -16.39 33.80
N SER A 360 -14.78 -15.76 33.74
CA SER A 360 -15.86 -16.12 32.80
C SER A 360 -16.29 -17.59 32.88
N PHE A 361 -16.26 -18.18 34.09
CA PHE A 361 -16.50 -19.61 34.30
C PHE A 361 -15.56 -20.45 33.45
N ASP A 362 -14.26 -20.27 33.71
CA ASP A 362 -13.20 -20.97 33.01
C ASP A 362 -13.19 -20.78 31.49
N GLY A 363 -13.28 -19.52 31.05
CA GLY A 363 -13.36 -19.21 29.62
C GLY A 363 -14.63 -19.72 28.93
N GLY A 364 -15.60 -20.22 29.68
CA GLY A 364 -16.84 -20.84 29.19
C GLY A 364 -16.82 -22.37 29.14
N ASP A 365 -15.76 -23.02 29.64
CA ASP A 365 -15.68 -24.48 29.74
C ASP A 365 -16.47 -25.04 30.93
N CYS A 366 -16.79 -24.18 31.91
CA CYS A 366 -17.74 -24.39 33.01
C CYS A 366 -19.00 -23.50 32.87
#